data_AF-A0A942BXZ6-F1
#
_entry.id   AF-A0A942BXZ6-F1
#
_cell.length_a   1.000
_cell.length_b   1.000
_cell.length_c   1.000
_cell.angle_alpha   90.00
_cell.angle_beta   90.00
_cell.angle_gamma   90.00
#
_symmetry.space_group_name_H-M   'P 1'
#
loop_
_entity.id
_entity.type
_entity.pdbx_description
1 polymer ?
#
loop_
_entity_poly.entity_id
_entity_poly.type
_entity_poly.pdbx_seq_one_letter_code
_entity_poly.pdbx_strand_id
1 'polypeptide(L)'
;MKLRSFVLFAISVLAGACASTGSDSVSNQPPQTNANVAAAFSNNSQKAAADANAAQASALAAGEPTLAQCYQSKVAGKTLVREQTFIFDHKPYEKSCFVTFANPDEMIDKTDLPRGSTFHIFTKGEDMFEFPDAFNGQTACWVEALSFDDLNKDGLTDVIMAGKCLGAKDSYPTNAIFVNVGKGFSTNEEANAELDDLKNIQQIREFVGKNLKRFFDR
;
A
#
# COMPACT_ATOMS: atom_id res chain seq x y z
N MET A 1 20.43 -46.05 -6.07
CA MET A 1 21.23 -45.23 -5.13
C MET A 1 21.48 -43.87 -5.79
N LYS A 2 20.81 -42.81 -5.34
CA LYS A 2 21.03 -41.43 -5.82
C LYS A 2 21.37 -40.54 -4.62
N LEU A 3 22.57 -39.99 -4.67
CA LEU A 3 23.21 -39.18 -3.65
C LEU A 3 22.48 -37.82 -3.55
N ARG A 4 22.01 -37.46 -2.35
CA ARG A 4 21.43 -36.14 -2.04
C ARG A 4 22.57 -35.20 -1.61
N SER A 5 22.86 -34.18 -2.40
CA SER A 5 23.74 -33.08 -1.98
C SER A 5 22.91 -32.00 -1.30
N PHE A 6 23.12 -31.81 0.00
CA PHE A 6 22.66 -30.65 0.75
C PHE A 6 23.69 -29.53 0.57
N VAL A 7 23.26 -28.36 0.07
CA VAL A 7 24.06 -27.14 0.07
C VAL A 7 23.48 -26.22 1.16
N LEU A 8 24.22 -26.09 2.27
CA LEU A 8 23.99 -25.07 3.29
C LEU A 8 24.56 -23.74 2.78
N PHE A 9 23.70 -22.74 2.56
CA PHE A 9 24.12 -21.36 2.39
C PHE A 9 24.27 -20.70 3.77
N ALA A 10 25.52 -20.47 4.17
CA ALA A 10 25.85 -19.60 5.29
C ALA A 10 25.88 -18.14 4.80
N ILE A 11 25.04 -17.28 5.36
CA ILE A 11 25.06 -15.84 5.11
C ILE A 11 26.09 -15.22 6.06
N SER A 12 27.28 -14.94 5.53
CA SER A 12 28.29 -14.12 6.18
C SER A 12 27.95 -12.64 6.00
N VAL A 13 27.62 -11.95 7.09
CA VAL A 13 27.45 -10.49 7.10
C VAL A 13 28.85 -9.86 7.20
N LEU A 14 29.36 -9.33 6.07
CA LEU A 14 30.50 -8.42 6.10
C LEU A 14 30.03 -7.02 6.48
N ALA A 15 30.39 -6.58 7.67
CA ALA A 15 30.39 -5.17 8.04
C ALA A 15 31.60 -4.48 7.38
N GLY A 16 31.33 -3.51 6.49
CA GLY A 16 32.34 -2.59 5.97
C GLY A 16 32.66 -1.52 7.02
N ALA A 17 33.85 -1.61 7.60
CA ALA A 17 34.46 -0.53 8.37
C ALA A 17 35.23 0.41 7.43
N CYS A 18 34.90 1.70 7.47
CA CYS A 18 35.80 2.76 7.02
C CYS A 18 36.91 2.91 8.06
N ALA A 19 38.15 2.77 7.61
CA ALA A 19 39.34 2.97 8.42
C ALA A 19 39.77 4.45 8.42
N SER A 20 40.12 4.97 9.60
CA SER A 20 41.16 5.99 9.73
C SER A 20 42.02 5.66 10.95
N THR A 21 43.32 5.66 10.69
CA THR A 21 44.47 5.24 11.50
C THR A 21 44.70 6.04 12.78
N GLY A 22 45.11 5.36 13.85
CA GLY A 22 45.70 5.94 15.05
C GLY A 22 46.19 4.84 15.99
N SER A 23 47.48 4.56 15.95
CA SER A 23 48.17 3.59 16.81
C SER A 23 48.20 4.09 18.24
N ASP A 24 47.72 3.31 19.22
CA ASP A 24 48.24 3.33 20.59
C ASP A 24 47.83 2.05 21.38
N SER A 25 48.88 1.33 21.79
CA SER A 25 49.03 0.45 22.98
C SER A 25 47.77 -0.15 23.64
N VAL A 26 47.54 -1.46 23.45
CA VAL A 26 46.54 -2.25 24.18
C VAL A 26 47.00 -2.50 25.63
N SER A 27 46.30 -1.89 26.59
CA SER A 27 46.23 -2.35 27.98
C SER A 27 44.91 -3.11 28.16
N ASN A 28 44.99 -4.36 28.64
CA ASN A 28 43.83 -5.20 28.91
C ASN A 28 43.01 -4.66 30.10
N GLN A 29 41.86 -4.05 29.82
CA GLN A 29 40.76 -3.90 30.77
C GLN A 29 39.42 -4.27 30.10
N PRO A 30 38.51 -4.96 30.82
CA PRO A 30 37.23 -5.38 30.26
C PRO A 30 36.35 -4.17 29.88
N PRO A 31 35.52 -4.26 28.83
CA PRO A 31 34.71 -3.14 28.37
C PRO A 31 33.66 -2.78 29.43
N GLN A 32 33.73 -1.55 29.94
CA GLN A 32 32.69 -0.96 30.76
C GLN A 32 31.46 -0.70 29.88
N THR A 33 30.35 -1.39 30.19
CA THR A 33 29.04 -1.09 29.63
C THR A 33 28.57 0.27 30.17
N ASN A 34 28.67 1.31 29.32
CA ASN A 34 28.12 2.62 29.62
C ASN A 34 26.58 2.56 29.63
N ALA A 35 25.98 2.58 30.83
CA ALA A 35 24.54 2.57 31.06
C ALA A 35 23.78 3.71 30.35
N ASN A 36 24.48 4.75 29.89
CA ASN A 36 23.90 5.89 29.17
C ASN A 36 23.46 5.57 27.73
N VAL A 37 24.03 4.54 27.08
CA VAL A 37 23.64 4.19 25.71
C VAL A 37 22.34 3.38 25.71
N ALA A 38 22.19 2.43 26.62
CA ALA A 38 20.95 1.63 26.77
C ALA A 38 19.75 2.50 27.20
N ALA A 39 19.97 3.51 28.06
CA ALA A 39 18.94 4.45 28.47
C ALA A 39 18.44 5.33 27.31
N ALA A 40 19.32 5.75 26.40
CA ALA A 40 18.94 6.57 25.24
C ALA A 40 18.08 5.82 24.22
N PHE A 41 18.37 4.54 23.96
CA PHE A 41 17.54 3.70 23.09
C PHE A 41 16.19 3.34 23.73
N SER A 42 16.16 3.11 25.05
CA SER A 42 14.90 2.87 25.80
C SER A 42 14.02 4.13 25.84
N ASN A 43 14.61 5.32 26.01
CA ASN A 43 13.85 6.56 26.07
C ASN A 43 13.26 6.96 24.71
N ASN A 44 13.99 6.74 23.60
CA ASN A 44 13.48 7.03 22.26
C ASN A 44 12.37 6.08 21.82
N SER A 45 12.46 4.79 22.17
CA SER A 45 11.42 3.81 21.86
C SER A 45 10.15 4.03 22.69
N GLN A 46 10.29 4.41 23.96
CA GLN A 46 9.15 4.76 24.81
C GLN A 46 8.47 6.07 24.39
N LYS A 47 9.25 7.08 23.95
CA LYS A 47 8.71 8.32 23.40
C LYS A 47 7.94 8.07 22.09
N ALA A 48 8.51 7.30 21.17
CA ALA A 48 7.83 6.94 19.93
C ALA A 48 6.53 6.15 20.18
N ALA A 49 6.52 5.24 21.15
CA ALA A 49 5.31 4.52 21.55
C ALA A 49 4.26 5.43 22.21
N ALA A 50 4.69 6.38 23.05
CA ALA A 50 3.79 7.35 23.67
C ALA A 50 3.20 8.33 22.64
N ASP A 51 4.00 8.80 21.69
CA ASP A 51 3.57 9.67 20.60
C ASP A 51 2.59 8.94 19.67
N ALA A 52 2.85 7.67 19.35
CA ALA A 52 1.92 6.82 18.57
C ALA A 52 0.59 6.59 19.32
N ASN A 53 0.65 6.32 20.62
CA ASN A 53 -0.55 6.14 21.45
C ASN A 53 -1.36 7.44 21.59
N ALA A 54 -0.69 8.60 21.70
CA ALA A 54 -1.35 9.90 21.76
C ALA A 54 -1.99 10.29 20.41
N ALA A 55 -1.32 9.99 19.29
CA ALA A 55 -1.88 10.16 17.95
C ALA A 55 -3.10 9.26 17.76
N GLN A 56 -3.03 7.99 18.17
CA GLN A 56 -4.15 7.06 18.11
C GLN A 56 -5.32 7.49 18.99
N ALA A 57 -5.07 7.98 20.20
CA ALA A 57 -6.11 8.49 21.10
C ALA A 57 -6.77 9.78 20.55
N SER A 58 -5.97 10.64 19.92
CA SER A 58 -6.47 11.88 19.28
C SER A 58 -7.30 11.59 18.02
N ALA A 59 -6.87 10.63 17.19
CA ALA A 59 -7.62 10.12 16.04
C ALA A 59 -8.98 9.55 16.48
N LEU A 60 -8.99 8.74 17.54
CA LEU A 60 -10.22 8.19 18.12
C LEU A 60 -11.17 9.30 18.62
N ALA A 61 -10.62 10.33 19.27
CA ALA A 61 -11.39 11.47 19.76
C ALA A 61 -11.92 12.37 18.62
N ALA A 62 -11.22 12.42 17.49
CA ALA A 62 -11.61 13.17 16.29
C ALA A 62 -12.68 12.45 15.44
N GLY A 63 -13.09 11.24 15.83
CA GLY A 63 -14.05 10.42 15.10
C GLY A 63 -13.50 9.83 13.80
N GLU A 64 -12.17 9.71 13.69
CA GLU A 64 -11.55 8.98 12.58
C GLU A 64 -11.90 7.49 12.66
N PRO A 65 -12.13 6.82 11.52
CA PRO A 65 -12.39 5.41 11.51
C PRO A 65 -11.12 4.66 11.88
N THR A 66 -11.30 3.55 12.58
CA THR A 66 -10.27 2.57 12.83
C THR A 66 -10.26 1.54 11.71
N LEU A 67 -9.11 0.92 11.44
CA LEU A 67 -9.04 -0.25 10.53
C LEU A 67 -10.00 -1.37 10.95
N ALA A 68 -10.19 -1.57 12.26
CA ALA A 68 -11.16 -2.54 12.78
C ALA A 68 -12.60 -2.23 12.35
N GLN A 69 -12.97 -0.94 12.26
CA GLN A 69 -14.26 -0.52 11.71
C GLN A 69 -14.30 -0.72 10.19
N CYS A 70 -13.23 -0.37 9.47
CA CYS A 70 -13.16 -0.62 8.01
C CYS A 70 -13.31 -2.11 7.67
N TYR A 71 -12.79 -3.02 8.51
CA TYR A 71 -12.93 -4.46 8.30
C TYR A 71 -14.32 -5.04 8.59
N GLN A 72 -15.27 -4.21 9.05
CA GLN A 72 -16.67 -4.61 9.23
C GLN A 72 -17.52 -4.33 7.98
N SER A 73 -17.00 -3.61 6.99
CA SER A 73 -17.68 -3.29 5.74
C SER A 73 -18.08 -4.55 4.96
N LYS A 74 -19.23 -4.50 4.29
CA LYS A 74 -19.81 -5.63 3.56
C LYS A 74 -20.51 -5.16 2.29
N VAL A 75 -20.30 -5.91 1.22
CA VAL A 75 -21.07 -5.86 -0.03
C VAL A 75 -21.58 -7.27 -0.32
N ALA A 76 -22.84 -7.39 -0.75
CA ALA A 76 -23.46 -8.70 -0.98
C ALA A 76 -22.71 -9.49 -2.07
N GLY A 77 -22.44 -10.77 -1.82
CA GLY A 77 -21.74 -11.63 -2.77
C GLY A 77 -20.24 -11.38 -2.90
N LYS A 78 -19.66 -10.46 -2.11
CA LYS A 78 -18.25 -10.11 -2.19
C LYS A 78 -17.49 -10.45 -0.90
N THR A 79 -16.17 -10.66 -1.02
CA THR A 79 -15.28 -10.95 0.12
C THR A 79 -14.34 -9.78 0.36
N LEU A 80 -14.26 -9.29 1.59
CA LEU A 80 -13.33 -8.22 1.98
C LEU A 80 -11.87 -8.65 1.81
N VAL A 81 -11.06 -7.81 1.16
CA VAL A 81 -9.60 -7.97 1.07
C VAL A 81 -8.94 -7.04 2.09
N ARG A 82 -8.59 -7.58 3.26
CA ARG A 82 -8.13 -6.78 4.41
C ARG A 82 -6.80 -6.08 4.15
N GLU A 83 -5.90 -6.76 3.46
CA GLU A 83 -4.57 -6.29 3.11
C GLU A 83 -4.61 -5.09 2.14
N GLN A 84 -5.77 -4.86 1.52
CA GLN A 84 -6.03 -3.78 0.55
C GLN A 84 -7.15 -2.84 1.03
N THR A 85 -7.38 -2.79 2.35
CA THR A 85 -8.37 -1.92 2.97
C THR A 85 -7.66 -0.94 3.89
N PHE A 86 -7.93 0.35 3.73
CA PHE A 86 -7.20 1.44 4.35
C PHE A 86 -8.15 2.46 4.98
N ILE A 87 -7.67 3.15 6.02
CA ILE A 87 -8.28 4.42 6.44
C ILE A 87 -8.07 5.42 5.30
N PHE A 88 -9.11 6.17 4.97
CA PHE A 88 -9.11 7.16 3.91
C PHE A 88 -9.47 8.52 4.48
N ASP A 89 -8.53 9.46 4.45
CA ASP A 89 -8.70 10.80 5.00
C ASP A 89 -8.39 11.87 3.95
N HIS A 90 -9.10 11.79 2.83
CA HIS A 90 -8.99 12.75 1.74
C HIS A 90 -10.37 13.20 1.29
N LYS A 91 -10.47 14.46 0.83
CA LYS A 91 -11.72 15.01 0.29
C LYS A 91 -12.17 14.23 -0.95
N PRO A 92 -13.48 14.10 -1.20
CA PRO A 92 -14.59 14.60 -0.38
C PRO A 92 -15.00 13.66 0.76
N TYR A 93 -14.25 12.58 1.02
CA TYR A 93 -14.59 11.52 1.95
C TYR A 93 -13.61 11.42 3.13
N GLU A 94 -13.29 12.55 3.75
CA GLU A 94 -12.45 12.58 4.96
C GLU A 94 -13.07 11.68 6.05
N LYS A 95 -12.22 11.04 6.87
CA LYS A 95 -12.63 10.13 7.94
C LYS A 95 -13.49 8.95 7.46
N SER A 96 -13.12 8.35 6.33
CA SER A 96 -13.79 7.19 5.76
C SER A 96 -12.84 6.00 5.62
N CYS A 97 -13.32 4.91 5.03
CA CYS A 97 -12.56 3.72 4.72
C CYS A 97 -12.52 3.53 3.21
N PHE A 98 -11.33 3.38 2.64
CA PHE A 98 -11.18 2.80 1.31
C PHE A 98 -11.17 1.28 1.47
N VAL A 99 -12.13 0.60 0.88
CA VAL A 99 -12.38 -0.83 1.09
C VAL A 99 -12.28 -1.56 -0.24
N THR A 100 -11.43 -2.59 -0.28
CA THR A 100 -11.32 -3.48 -1.43
C THR A 100 -12.10 -4.77 -1.18
N PHE A 101 -12.89 -5.18 -2.16
CA PHE A 101 -13.61 -6.43 -2.16
C PHE A 101 -13.24 -7.28 -3.36
N ALA A 102 -13.13 -8.59 -3.19
CA ALA A 102 -12.95 -9.57 -4.26
C ALA A 102 -14.26 -10.26 -4.59
N ASN A 103 -14.37 -10.76 -5.83
CA ASN A 103 -15.45 -11.64 -6.25
C ASN A 103 -15.05 -13.12 -6.07
N PRO A 104 -15.58 -13.83 -5.06
CA PRO A 104 -15.23 -15.23 -4.83
C PRO A 104 -15.60 -16.14 -6.01
N ASP A 105 -16.59 -15.78 -6.82
CA ASP A 105 -17.01 -16.55 -8.00
C ASP A 105 -15.98 -16.49 -9.15
N GLU A 106 -15.08 -15.50 -9.11
CA GLU A 106 -14.01 -15.32 -10.10
C GLU A 106 -12.67 -15.91 -9.63
N MET A 107 -12.57 -16.30 -8.36
CA MET A 107 -11.40 -16.96 -7.80
C MET A 107 -11.39 -18.45 -8.17
N ILE A 108 -10.24 -18.98 -8.60
CA ILE A 108 -10.10 -20.40 -8.93
C ILE A 108 -10.19 -21.28 -7.67
N ASP A 109 -9.58 -20.82 -6.58
CA ASP A 109 -9.66 -21.43 -5.26
C ASP A 109 -9.36 -20.39 -4.16
N LYS A 110 -9.40 -20.82 -2.90
CA LYS A 110 -9.20 -19.93 -1.73
C LYS A 110 -7.77 -19.38 -1.59
N THR A 111 -6.82 -19.90 -2.34
CA THR A 111 -5.42 -19.48 -2.37
C THR A 111 -5.08 -18.64 -3.59
N ASP A 112 -6.03 -18.50 -4.52
CA ASP A 112 -5.91 -17.58 -5.66
C ASP A 112 -5.86 -16.13 -5.18
N LEU A 113 -5.35 -15.26 -6.04
CA LEU A 113 -5.33 -13.83 -5.79
C LEU A 113 -6.77 -13.28 -5.81
N PRO A 114 -7.05 -12.19 -5.06
CA PRO A 114 -8.38 -11.60 -5.01
C PRO A 114 -8.80 -11.00 -6.37
N ARG A 115 -9.49 -11.81 -7.17
CA ARG A 115 -10.00 -11.45 -8.50
C ARG A 115 -11.32 -10.68 -8.45
N GLY A 116 -11.68 -10.01 -9.53
CA GLY A 116 -12.89 -9.20 -9.62
C GLY A 116 -12.93 -8.10 -8.56
N SER A 117 -11.77 -7.47 -8.33
CA SER A 117 -11.59 -6.46 -7.28
C SER A 117 -12.47 -5.24 -7.54
N THR A 118 -13.31 -4.88 -6.59
CA THR A 118 -14.07 -3.61 -6.56
C THR A 118 -13.61 -2.75 -5.39
N PHE A 119 -13.69 -1.43 -5.57
CA PHE A 119 -13.26 -0.46 -4.56
C PHE A 119 -14.42 0.40 -4.11
N HIS A 120 -14.51 0.61 -2.80
CA HIS A 120 -15.62 1.32 -2.19
C HIS A 120 -15.12 2.31 -1.15
N ILE A 121 -15.85 3.41 -0.98
CA ILE A 121 -15.72 4.30 0.17
C ILE A 121 -16.82 3.99 1.16
N PHE A 122 -16.43 3.59 2.37
CA PHE A 122 -17.36 3.37 3.48
C PHE A 122 -17.26 4.47 4.52
N THR A 123 -18.39 5.03 4.92
CA THR A 123 -18.47 5.97 6.05
C THR A 123 -19.44 5.43 7.08
N LYS A 124 -18.98 5.23 8.32
CA LYS A 124 -19.81 4.73 9.44
C LYS A 124 -20.57 3.43 9.12
N GLY A 125 -19.98 2.58 8.28
CA GLY A 125 -20.55 1.28 7.88
C GLY A 125 -21.50 1.34 6.68
N GLU A 126 -21.74 2.52 6.10
CA GLU A 126 -22.53 2.70 4.89
C GLU A 126 -21.61 2.81 3.66
N ASP A 127 -21.99 2.16 2.56
CA ASP A 127 -21.32 2.26 1.27
C ASP A 127 -21.72 3.58 0.60
N MET A 128 -20.78 4.51 0.52
CA MET A 128 -21.03 5.87 0.06
C MET A 128 -20.71 6.05 -1.43
N PHE A 129 -19.78 5.24 -1.95
CA PHE A 129 -19.28 5.39 -3.30
C PHE A 129 -18.56 4.12 -3.75
N GLU A 130 -18.99 3.60 -4.90
CA GLU A 130 -18.26 2.56 -5.64
C GLU A 130 -17.42 3.23 -6.73
N PHE A 131 -16.14 2.88 -6.79
CA PHE A 131 -15.27 3.36 -7.86
C PHE A 131 -15.69 2.77 -9.21
N PRO A 132 -15.49 3.50 -10.32
CA PRO A 132 -15.72 2.94 -11.64
C PRO A 132 -14.82 1.72 -11.86
N ASP A 133 -15.20 0.87 -12.80
CA ASP A 133 -14.43 -0.32 -13.14
C ASP A 133 -13.02 0.05 -13.59
N ALA A 134 -12.03 -0.51 -12.89
CA ALA A 134 -10.61 -0.26 -13.14
C ALA A 134 -10.08 -1.07 -14.33
N PHE A 135 -10.76 -2.18 -14.66
CA PHE A 135 -10.24 -3.24 -15.50
C PHE A 135 -11.08 -3.46 -16.77
N ASN A 136 -12.00 -2.56 -17.09
CA ASN A 136 -12.84 -2.62 -18.29
C ASN A 136 -13.53 -3.99 -18.46
N GLY A 137 -14.17 -4.45 -17.39
CA GLY A 137 -14.93 -5.71 -17.30
C GLY A 137 -14.07 -6.97 -17.18
N GLN A 138 -12.74 -6.85 -17.05
CA GLN A 138 -11.86 -8.00 -16.93
C GLN A 138 -11.93 -8.61 -15.52
N THR A 139 -12.42 -9.83 -15.46
CA THR A 139 -12.67 -10.57 -14.20
C THR A 139 -11.39 -11.19 -13.60
N ALA A 140 -10.38 -11.46 -14.41
CA ALA A 140 -9.15 -12.12 -13.96
C ALA A 140 -8.10 -11.16 -13.38
N CYS A 141 -8.50 -9.99 -12.87
CA CYS A 141 -7.58 -8.95 -12.44
C CYS A 141 -7.60 -8.73 -10.92
N TRP A 142 -6.42 -8.43 -10.36
CA TRP A 142 -6.21 -8.17 -8.94
C TRP A 142 -5.27 -6.98 -8.74
N VAL A 143 -5.28 -6.43 -7.54
CA VAL A 143 -4.49 -5.26 -7.16
C VAL A 143 -3.20 -5.67 -6.50
N GLU A 144 -2.10 -5.00 -6.84
CA GLU A 144 -0.80 -5.18 -6.19
C GLU A 144 -0.44 -4.02 -5.26
N ALA A 145 -0.79 -2.79 -5.63
CA ALA A 145 -0.51 -1.61 -4.83
C ALA A 145 -1.48 -0.45 -5.12
N LEU A 146 -1.63 0.43 -4.13
CA LEU A 146 -2.35 1.71 -4.25
C LEU A 146 -1.45 2.86 -3.78
N SER A 147 -1.68 4.04 -4.34
CA SER A 147 -1.13 5.32 -3.86
C SER A 147 -2.21 6.40 -3.90
N PHE A 148 -2.10 7.37 -3.00
CA PHE A 148 -3.05 8.47 -2.86
C PHE A 148 -2.29 9.79 -3.03
N ASP A 149 -2.38 10.39 -4.21
CA ASP A 149 -1.53 11.49 -4.64
C ASP A 149 -2.38 12.60 -5.28
N ASP A 150 -2.03 13.86 -5.09
CA ASP A 150 -2.56 14.97 -5.90
C ASP A 150 -1.71 15.10 -7.18
N LEU A 151 -2.16 14.48 -8.27
CA LEU A 151 -1.35 14.30 -9.48
C LEU A 151 -1.34 15.54 -10.36
N ASN A 152 -2.45 16.27 -10.40
CA ASN A 152 -2.62 17.47 -11.22
C ASN A 152 -2.42 18.78 -10.43
N LYS A 153 -2.18 18.71 -9.11
CA LYS A 153 -1.97 19.83 -8.18
C LYS A 153 -3.19 20.72 -8.01
N ASP A 154 -4.39 20.14 -8.06
CA ASP A 154 -5.64 20.88 -7.84
C ASP A 154 -6.10 20.88 -6.37
N GLY A 155 -5.35 20.20 -5.49
CA GLY A 155 -5.65 20.08 -4.07
C GLY A 155 -6.61 18.94 -3.72
N LEU A 156 -7.00 18.12 -4.71
CA LEU A 156 -7.76 16.89 -4.52
C LEU A 156 -6.85 15.68 -4.67
N THR A 157 -7.05 14.69 -3.80
CA THR A 157 -6.25 13.46 -3.84
C THR A 157 -6.86 12.47 -4.81
N ASP A 158 -6.09 12.10 -5.84
CA ASP A 158 -6.37 11.04 -6.79
C ASP A 158 -5.88 9.68 -6.26
N VAL A 159 -6.31 8.60 -6.91
CA VAL A 159 -5.84 7.24 -6.60
C VAL A 159 -5.06 6.67 -7.78
N ILE A 160 -3.84 6.21 -7.51
CA ILE A 160 -3.05 5.39 -8.43
C ILE A 160 -3.25 3.93 -8.03
N MET A 161 -3.68 3.08 -8.96
CA MET A 161 -3.77 1.65 -8.77
C MET A 161 -2.78 0.93 -9.68
N ALA A 162 -1.94 0.09 -9.08
CA ALA A 162 -1.14 -0.88 -9.78
C ALA A 162 -1.73 -2.27 -9.57
N GLY A 163 -1.99 -2.98 -10.66
CA GLY A 163 -2.64 -4.28 -10.65
C GLY A 163 -2.09 -5.19 -11.74
N LYS A 164 -2.67 -6.39 -11.80
CA LYS A 164 -2.33 -7.41 -12.80
C LYS A 164 -3.56 -8.20 -13.20
N CYS A 165 -3.57 -8.70 -14.42
CA CYS A 165 -4.61 -9.60 -14.93
C CYS A 165 -4.04 -10.98 -15.26
N LEU A 166 -4.93 -11.97 -15.36
CA LEU A 166 -4.67 -13.41 -15.59
C LEU A 166 -4.15 -14.17 -14.36
N GLY A 167 -3.55 -15.34 -14.56
CA GLY A 167 -2.96 -16.12 -13.48
C GLY A 167 -1.54 -15.65 -13.16
N ALA A 168 -1.09 -15.82 -11.92
CA ALA A 168 0.20 -15.30 -11.42
C ALA A 168 1.43 -15.58 -12.31
N LYS A 169 1.46 -16.71 -13.05
CA LYS A 169 2.58 -17.06 -13.94
C LYS A 169 2.59 -16.31 -15.28
N ASP A 170 1.43 -15.99 -15.82
CA ASP A 170 1.26 -15.40 -17.17
C ASP A 170 0.58 -14.04 -17.10
N SER A 171 0.80 -13.34 -15.99
CA SER A 171 0.13 -12.07 -15.72
C SER A 171 0.80 -10.91 -16.41
N TYR A 172 -0.03 -9.95 -16.83
CA TYR A 172 0.42 -8.65 -17.33
C TYR A 172 -0.06 -7.54 -16.39
N PRO A 173 0.70 -6.43 -16.29
CA PRO A 173 0.26 -5.29 -15.49
C PRO A 173 -1.02 -4.69 -16.08
N THR A 174 -1.93 -4.29 -15.19
CA THR A 174 -3.09 -3.48 -15.52
C THR A 174 -3.19 -2.40 -14.45
N ASN A 175 -3.11 -1.15 -14.88
CA ASN A 175 -2.98 -0.03 -13.97
C ASN A 175 -4.10 0.95 -14.25
N ALA A 176 -4.58 1.63 -13.21
CA ALA A 176 -5.65 2.63 -13.37
C ALA A 176 -5.37 3.89 -12.56
N ILE A 177 -5.84 5.01 -13.10
CA ILE A 177 -5.93 6.27 -12.37
C ILE A 177 -7.39 6.56 -12.08
N PHE A 178 -7.69 6.80 -10.81
CA PHE A 178 -8.97 7.34 -10.40
C PHE A 178 -8.81 8.82 -10.05
N VAL A 179 -9.29 9.67 -10.95
CA VAL A 179 -9.25 11.13 -10.80
C VAL A 179 -10.36 11.58 -9.88
N ASN A 180 -10.00 12.34 -8.86
CA ASN A 180 -10.93 12.96 -7.94
C ASN A 180 -11.57 14.20 -8.59
N VAL A 181 -12.89 14.24 -8.63
CA VAL A 181 -13.65 15.36 -9.22
C VAL A 181 -14.52 16.09 -8.21
N GLY A 182 -14.10 16.08 -6.95
CA GLY A 182 -14.69 16.84 -5.85
C GLY A 182 -16.00 16.28 -5.31
N LYS A 183 -16.70 15.43 -6.06
CA LYS A 183 -17.92 14.72 -5.63
C LYS A 183 -17.80 13.19 -5.64
N GLY A 184 -16.62 12.67 -5.96
CA GLY A 184 -16.35 11.27 -6.21
C GLY A 184 -15.16 11.12 -7.15
N PHE A 185 -15.02 9.92 -7.72
CA PHE A 185 -13.92 9.58 -8.62
C PHE A 185 -14.41 9.22 -10.02
N SER A 186 -13.54 9.39 -11.00
CA SER A 186 -13.71 8.84 -12.35
C SER A 186 -12.45 8.16 -12.82
N THR A 187 -12.55 7.44 -13.93
CA THR A 187 -11.37 6.98 -14.63
C THR A 187 -11.51 7.21 -16.14
N ASN A 188 -10.40 7.21 -16.86
CA ASN A 188 -10.35 7.22 -18.31
C ASN A 188 -9.72 5.90 -18.77
N GLU A 189 -10.55 4.98 -19.24
CA GLU A 189 -10.13 3.64 -19.65
C GLU A 189 -9.12 3.66 -20.81
N GLU A 190 -9.32 4.55 -21.79
CA GLU A 190 -8.40 4.67 -22.93
C GLU A 190 -7.01 5.13 -22.47
N ALA A 191 -6.96 6.09 -21.53
CA ALA A 191 -5.70 6.56 -20.98
C ALA A 191 -5.04 5.51 -20.06
N ASN A 192 -5.84 4.73 -19.31
CA ASN A 192 -5.33 3.66 -18.46
C ASN A 192 -4.65 2.54 -19.26
N ALA A 193 -5.14 2.23 -20.47
CA ALA A 193 -4.51 1.24 -21.34
C ALA A 193 -3.06 1.61 -21.71
N GLU A 194 -2.70 2.90 -21.70
CA GLU A 194 -1.32 3.35 -21.92
C GLU A 194 -0.39 3.04 -20.72
N LEU A 195 -0.94 2.57 -19.59
CA LEU A 195 -0.19 2.25 -18.38
C LEU A 195 0.20 0.77 -18.27
N ASP A 196 -0.27 -0.11 -19.15
CA ASP A 196 -0.13 -1.58 -19.01
C ASP A 196 1.33 -2.08 -19.02
N ASP A 197 2.28 -1.31 -19.54
CA ASP A 197 3.71 -1.66 -19.51
C ASP A 197 4.45 -1.16 -18.26
N LEU A 198 3.78 -0.38 -17.40
CA LEU A 198 4.37 0.23 -16.21
C LEU A 198 4.27 -0.74 -15.03
N LYS A 199 5.38 -0.93 -14.32
CA LYS A 199 5.54 -2.03 -13.35
C LYS A 199 5.31 -1.61 -11.90
N ASN A 200 5.24 -0.31 -11.62
CA ASN A 200 5.08 0.18 -10.25
C ASN A 200 4.52 1.60 -10.22
N ILE A 201 4.04 1.99 -9.04
CA ILE A 201 3.45 3.31 -8.75
C ILE A 201 4.34 4.48 -9.21
N GLN A 202 5.66 4.40 -9.04
CA GLN A 202 6.55 5.50 -9.42
C GLN A 202 6.56 5.72 -10.95
N GLN A 203 6.62 4.63 -11.72
CA GLN A 203 6.55 4.71 -13.19
C GLN A 203 5.20 5.24 -13.67
N ILE A 204 4.11 4.78 -13.05
CA ILE A 204 2.75 5.26 -13.33
C ILE A 204 2.67 6.77 -13.06
N ARG A 205 3.10 7.21 -11.88
CA ARG A 205 3.14 8.62 -11.48
C ARG A 205 3.92 9.48 -12.47
N GLU A 206 5.11 9.05 -12.88
CA GLU A 206 5.94 9.78 -13.84
C GLU A 206 5.29 9.87 -15.23
N PHE A 207 4.64 8.79 -15.68
CA PHE A 207 3.94 8.78 -16.96
C PHE A 207 2.74 9.72 -16.94
N VAL A 208 1.90 9.64 -15.91
CA VAL A 208 0.72 10.50 -15.75
C VAL A 208 1.14 11.97 -15.65
N GLY A 209 2.19 12.27 -14.89
CA GLY A 209 2.71 13.64 -14.76
C GLY A 209 3.18 14.26 -16.09
N LYS A 210 3.63 13.45 -17.06
CA LYS A 210 3.98 13.91 -18.42
C LYS A 210 2.78 14.00 -19.36
N ASN A 211 1.67 13.33 -19.02
CA ASN A 211 0.50 13.15 -19.87
C ASN A 211 -0.80 13.59 -19.19
N LEU A 212 -0.76 14.55 -18.27
CA LEU A 212 -1.91 14.94 -17.42
C LEU A 212 -3.21 15.12 -18.22
N LYS A 213 -3.16 15.79 -19.38
CA LYS A 213 -4.32 16.00 -20.24
C LYS A 213 -5.08 14.72 -20.60
N ARG A 214 -4.39 13.59 -20.76
CA ARG A 214 -5.03 12.30 -21.07
C ARG A 214 -5.94 11.81 -19.94
N PHE A 215 -5.55 12.07 -18.70
CA PHE A 215 -6.24 11.58 -17.51
C PHE A 215 -7.21 12.62 -16.94
N PHE A 216 -6.89 13.91 -17.07
CA PHE A 216 -7.57 15.00 -16.38
C PHE A 216 -8.37 15.95 -17.29
N ASP A 217 -8.17 15.95 -18.61
CA ASP A 217 -9.00 16.78 -19.49
C ASP A 217 -10.38 16.13 -19.63
N ARG A 218 -11.42 16.91 -19.31
CA ARG A 218 -12.82 16.58 -19.56
C ARG A 218 -13.49 17.73 -20.28
#